data_AF-A0A941J2A3-F1
#
_entry.id   AF-A0A941J2A3-F1
#
_cell.length_a   1.000
_cell.length_b   1.000
_cell.length_c   1.000
_cell.angle_alpha   90.00
_cell.angle_beta   90.00
_cell.angle_gamma   90.00
#
_symmetry.space_group_name_H-M   'P 1'
#
loop_
_entity.id
_entity.type
_entity.pdbx_description
1 polymer ?
#
loop_
_entity_poly.entity_id
_entity_poly.type
_entity_poly.pdbx_seq_one_letter_code
_entity_poly.pdbx_strand_id
1 'polypeptide(L)'
;MAAGARAVFLANVDDDARRCRMRPGDLDRIDPAVDERLAACHDAADERVDGVRDEADLAPLRIPPAAVGGQASGRVEVAAAQRPYARLFVRRDGALRVLRGPLTARELRAGVALALEGRDIVRDPRRWDGEVTVTLTVTDRGRSTSDRVRLKVAPVLFQHDLQRAERIFAARPGPGRGVPPGPWSVGDAYRPREWRPFASSLVRAAGAAGLSRRDVTFTAGTEQWWRDIWRQDMVEPGVASVPAPGGRVHGMRVLLRAPVLWAPPEGGKATLSRSARLLFRDFRGPDVGVVQQFTPGREPGGVDLQNFTGNFESVPPYEGHRTGGWCTARLRTGRPIRRSCG
;
A
#
# COMPACT_ATOMS: atom_id res chain seq x y z
N MET A 1 11.71 24.09 23.28
CA MET A 1 10.48 23.87 22.48
C MET A 1 10.56 22.48 21.89
N ALA A 2 9.87 21.50 22.49
CA ALA A 2 9.86 20.13 22.00
C ALA A 2 9.05 20.08 20.70
N ALA A 3 9.60 19.46 19.65
CA ALA A 3 8.87 19.18 18.41
C ALA A 3 7.59 18.41 18.79
N GLY A 4 6.43 19.07 18.68
CA GLY A 4 5.16 18.51 19.11
C GLY A 4 4.84 17.25 18.31
N ALA A 5 4.78 16.11 18.99
CA ALA A 5 4.44 14.83 18.39
C ALA A 5 3.08 14.93 17.69
N ARG A 6 3.09 14.88 16.36
CA ARG A 6 1.88 14.81 15.54
C ARG A 6 1.40 13.35 15.56
N ALA A 7 0.11 13.13 15.77
CA ALA A 7 -0.46 11.79 15.67
C ALA A 7 -0.31 11.25 14.24
N VAL A 8 -0.08 9.95 14.10
CA VAL A 8 0.06 9.27 12.81
C VAL A 8 -1.01 8.20 12.65
N PHE A 9 -1.40 7.91 11.41
CA PHE A 9 -2.40 6.89 11.07
C PHE A 9 -1.96 6.09 9.84
N LEU A 10 -2.43 4.85 9.69
CA LEU A 10 -2.12 4.03 8.51
C LEU A 10 -3.05 4.37 7.33
N ALA A 11 -2.56 4.13 6.12
CA ALA A 11 -3.44 3.95 4.98
C ALA A 11 -3.93 2.50 5.01
N ASN A 12 -5.25 2.30 5.09
CA ASN A 12 -5.91 0.99 5.19
C ASN A 12 -6.03 0.34 3.80
N VAL A 13 -4.86 0.00 3.24
CA VAL A 13 -4.67 -0.43 1.83
C VAL A 13 -4.42 -1.93 1.68
N ASP A 14 -4.56 -2.70 2.75
CA ASP A 14 -4.51 -4.16 2.76
C ASP A 14 -5.92 -4.78 2.57
N ASP A 15 -6.06 -6.07 2.89
CA ASP A 15 -7.27 -6.85 2.62
C ASP A 15 -7.42 -7.96 3.66
N ASP A 16 -7.70 -7.57 4.90
CA ASP A 16 -7.76 -8.44 6.07
C ASP A 16 -8.77 -9.58 5.92
N ALA A 17 -9.94 -9.26 5.39
CA ALA A 17 -11.00 -10.24 5.15
C ALA A 17 -10.75 -11.10 3.90
N ARG A 18 -9.69 -10.81 3.12
CA ARG A 18 -9.41 -11.42 1.81
C ARG A 18 -10.63 -11.33 0.88
N ARG A 19 -11.31 -10.19 0.88
CA ARG A 19 -12.50 -9.92 0.06
C ARG A 19 -12.13 -9.60 -1.37
N CYS A 20 -10.93 -9.11 -1.63
CA CYS A 20 -10.48 -8.71 -2.96
C CYS A 20 -10.02 -9.91 -3.80
N ARG A 21 -10.98 -10.59 -4.43
CA ARG A 21 -10.73 -11.77 -5.28
C ARG A 21 -10.38 -11.40 -6.72
N MET A 22 -9.48 -12.17 -7.31
CA MET A 22 -9.27 -12.16 -8.76
C MET A 22 -10.39 -12.94 -9.46
N ARG A 23 -10.79 -12.47 -10.64
CA ARG A 23 -11.71 -13.16 -11.54
C ARG A 23 -10.93 -14.13 -12.44
N PRO A 24 -11.56 -15.22 -12.92
CA PRO A 24 -10.95 -16.10 -13.90
C PRO A 24 -10.40 -15.33 -15.11
N GLY A 25 -9.14 -15.59 -15.48
CA GLY A 25 -8.46 -14.96 -16.63
C GLY A 25 -7.84 -13.58 -16.35
N ASP A 26 -8.01 -13.00 -15.16
CA ASP A 26 -7.44 -11.68 -14.82
C ASP A 26 -5.92 -11.62 -14.95
N LEU A 27 -5.22 -12.72 -14.69
CA LEU A 27 -3.77 -12.76 -14.81
C LEU A 27 -3.29 -12.60 -16.27
N ASP A 28 -4.12 -13.00 -17.22
CA ASP A 28 -3.73 -13.08 -18.63
C ASP A 28 -4.32 -11.96 -19.49
N ARG A 29 -5.41 -11.33 -19.05
CA ARG A 29 -6.13 -10.34 -19.84
C ARG A 29 -5.30 -9.08 -20.12
N ILE A 30 -5.25 -8.64 -21.37
CA ILE A 30 -4.61 -7.38 -21.77
C ILE A 30 -5.66 -6.27 -21.71
N ASP A 31 -5.88 -5.77 -20.50
CA ASP A 31 -6.92 -4.77 -20.24
C ASP A 31 -6.55 -3.93 -19.00
N PRO A 32 -6.31 -2.61 -19.14
CA PRO A 32 -6.01 -1.75 -18.01
C PRO A 32 -7.15 -1.68 -16.97
N ALA A 33 -8.40 -1.96 -17.35
CA ALA A 33 -9.51 -2.00 -16.39
C ALA A 33 -9.35 -3.14 -15.36
N VAL A 34 -8.58 -4.19 -15.68
CA VAL A 34 -8.22 -5.22 -14.71
C VAL A 34 -7.26 -4.65 -13.67
N ASP A 35 -6.25 -3.89 -14.10
CA ASP A 35 -5.27 -3.27 -13.20
C ASP A 35 -5.92 -2.23 -12.29
N GLU A 36 -6.81 -1.39 -12.84
CA GLU A 36 -7.58 -0.41 -12.08
C GLU A 36 -8.47 -1.09 -11.04
N ARG A 37 -9.22 -2.13 -11.43
CA ARG A 37 -10.10 -2.86 -10.50
C ARG A 37 -9.32 -3.54 -9.38
N LEU A 38 -8.20 -4.18 -9.71
CA LEU A 38 -7.37 -4.86 -8.71
C LEU A 38 -6.78 -3.85 -7.72
N ALA A 39 -6.29 -2.70 -8.20
CA ALA A 39 -5.74 -1.65 -7.35
C ALA A 39 -6.80 -0.93 -6.51
N ALA A 40 -8.04 -0.81 -6.99
CA ALA A 40 -9.13 -0.15 -6.29
C ALA A 40 -9.76 -0.98 -5.15
N CYS A 41 -9.33 -2.24 -4.96
CA CYS A 41 -9.86 -3.11 -3.91
C CYS A 41 -8.84 -3.32 -2.79
N HIS A 42 -9.21 -2.83 -1.61
CA HIS A 42 -8.52 -2.89 -0.32
C HIS A 42 -9.52 -2.50 0.78
N ASP A 43 -9.21 -2.62 2.07
CA ASP A 43 -10.18 -2.42 3.16
C ASP A 43 -10.84 -1.03 3.18
N ALA A 44 -10.09 0.05 2.93
CA ALA A 44 -10.67 1.38 2.76
C ALA A 44 -11.53 1.62 1.48
N ALA A 45 -11.67 0.65 0.60
CA ALA A 45 -12.42 0.79 -0.65
C ALA A 45 -13.94 0.95 -0.45
N ASP A 46 -14.49 0.49 0.67
CA ASP A 46 -15.90 0.65 1.02
C ASP A 46 -16.09 1.23 2.42
N GLU A 47 -17.27 1.08 3.00
CA GLU A 47 -17.68 1.73 4.26
C GLU A 47 -17.82 0.74 5.43
N ARG A 48 -17.32 -0.48 5.27
CA ARG A 48 -17.40 -1.54 6.27
C ARG A 48 -16.08 -1.63 7.02
N VAL A 49 -16.17 -2.05 8.28
CA VAL A 49 -15.02 -2.46 9.08
C VAL A 49 -15.16 -3.95 9.32
N ASP A 50 -14.40 -4.76 8.60
CA ASP A 50 -14.58 -6.21 8.45
C ASP A 50 -13.78 -7.00 9.52
N GLY A 51 -14.02 -6.66 10.78
CA GLY A 51 -13.53 -7.39 11.95
C GLY A 51 -12.39 -6.69 12.69
N VAL A 52 -11.77 -7.42 13.61
CA VAL A 52 -10.82 -6.85 14.60
C VAL A 52 -9.46 -6.49 14.02
N ARG A 53 -9.10 -7.04 12.86
CA ARG A 53 -7.83 -6.72 12.20
C ARG A 53 -7.96 -5.39 11.45
N ASP A 54 -9.00 -5.29 10.62
CA ASP A 54 -9.32 -4.04 9.92
C ASP A 54 -9.51 -2.88 10.91
N GLU A 55 -10.26 -3.11 12.01
CA GLU A 55 -10.39 -2.12 13.08
C GLU A 55 -9.04 -1.69 13.70
N ALA A 56 -8.03 -2.56 13.74
CA ALA A 56 -6.71 -2.25 14.28
C ALA A 56 -5.87 -1.34 13.36
N ASP A 57 -6.17 -1.27 12.06
CA ASP A 57 -5.54 -0.35 11.11
C ASP A 57 -6.06 1.09 11.23
N LEU A 58 -7.25 1.27 11.81
CA LEU A 58 -7.85 2.58 12.00
C LEU A 58 -7.23 3.32 13.19
N ALA A 59 -6.98 4.62 13.02
CA ALA A 59 -6.48 5.46 14.10
C ALA A 59 -7.60 5.84 15.09
N PRO A 60 -7.50 5.45 16.37
CA PRO A 60 -8.53 5.75 17.35
C PRO A 60 -8.53 7.25 17.70
N LEU A 61 -9.71 7.85 17.70
CA LEU A 61 -9.96 9.22 18.15
C LEU A 61 -10.99 9.19 19.29
N ARG A 62 -10.87 10.09 20.26
CA ARG A 62 -11.77 10.15 21.41
C ARG A 62 -12.26 11.56 21.67
N ILE A 63 -13.56 11.68 21.90
CA ILE A 63 -14.17 12.89 22.47
C ILE A 63 -14.49 12.55 23.93
N PRO A 64 -13.90 13.24 24.91
CA PRO A 64 -14.20 12.99 26.32
C PRO A 64 -15.67 13.36 26.64
N PRO A 65 -16.26 12.77 27.70
CA PRO A 65 -17.55 13.21 28.22
C PRO A 65 -17.62 14.72 28.41
N ALA A 66 -18.71 15.34 27.94
CA ALA A 66 -18.91 16.79 28.01
C ALA A 66 -20.20 17.17 28.73
N ALA A 67 -20.14 18.22 29.55
CA ALA A 67 -21.30 18.79 30.24
C ALA A 67 -22.12 19.70 29.31
N VAL A 68 -23.03 19.10 28.53
CA VAL A 68 -23.85 19.80 27.53
C VAL A 68 -25.36 19.75 27.81
N GLY A 69 -26.11 20.74 27.33
CA GLY A 69 -27.58 20.79 27.39
C GLY A 69 -28.28 19.67 26.60
N GLY A 70 -29.58 19.46 26.86
CA GLY A 70 -30.36 18.35 26.27
C GLY A 70 -30.55 18.44 24.75
N GLN A 71 -30.40 19.64 24.19
CA GLN A 71 -30.53 19.92 22.76
C GLN A 71 -29.16 20.14 22.09
N ALA A 72 -28.06 19.82 22.78
CA ALA A 72 -26.73 19.97 22.22
C ALA A 72 -26.48 18.99 21.07
N SER A 73 -25.66 19.40 20.11
CA SER A 73 -25.23 18.56 18.99
C SER A 73 -23.74 18.76 18.69
N GLY A 74 -23.09 17.69 18.23
CA GLY A 74 -21.68 17.72 17.84
C GLY A 74 -21.52 17.39 16.37
N ARG A 75 -20.74 18.16 15.63
CA ARG A 75 -20.39 17.89 14.23
C ARG A 75 -18.91 17.56 14.18
N VAL A 76 -18.55 16.39 13.65
CA VAL A 76 -17.16 16.01 13.43
C VAL A 76 -16.91 15.88 11.95
N GLU A 77 -15.91 16.58 11.44
CA GLU A 77 -15.65 16.66 10.00
C GLU A 77 -14.16 16.60 9.70
N VAL A 78 -13.85 15.95 8.58
CA VAL A 78 -12.56 16.10 7.88
C VAL A 78 -12.67 17.28 6.92
N ALA A 79 -11.60 18.09 6.84
CA ALA A 79 -11.55 19.22 5.92
C ALA A 79 -11.85 18.77 4.47
N ALA A 80 -12.58 19.59 3.71
CA ALA A 80 -13.15 19.18 2.42
C ALA A 80 -12.10 18.59 1.44
N ALA A 81 -10.93 19.22 1.34
CA ALA A 81 -9.84 18.75 0.47
C ALA A 81 -9.23 17.40 0.89
N GLN A 82 -9.43 16.98 2.14
CA GLN A 82 -8.85 15.76 2.73
C GLN A 82 -9.83 14.58 2.74
N ARG A 83 -11.14 14.82 2.53
CA ARG A 83 -12.19 13.79 2.53
C ARG A 83 -11.96 12.64 1.54
N PRO A 84 -11.33 12.83 0.36
CA PRO A 84 -10.97 11.70 -0.49
C PRO A 84 -9.99 10.71 0.16
N TYR A 85 -9.14 11.19 1.08
CA TYR A 85 -8.02 10.44 1.66
C TYR A 85 -8.31 9.89 3.06
N ALA A 86 -9.45 10.24 3.67
CA ALA A 86 -9.79 9.78 5.00
C ALA A 86 -11.29 9.60 5.21
N ARG A 87 -11.65 8.63 6.05
CA ARG A 87 -13.03 8.34 6.47
C ARG A 87 -13.11 8.29 7.99
N LEU A 88 -14.21 8.82 8.54
CA LEU A 88 -14.50 8.78 9.98
C LEU A 88 -15.57 7.74 10.27
N PHE A 89 -15.33 6.96 11.31
CA PHE A 89 -16.28 6.06 11.91
C PHE A 89 -16.58 6.47 13.35
N VAL A 90 -17.77 6.14 13.82
CA VAL A 90 -18.22 6.31 15.21
C VAL A 90 -18.66 4.97 15.76
N ARG A 91 -18.29 4.67 17.01
CA ARG A 91 -18.76 3.47 17.67
C ARG A 91 -20.19 3.67 18.17
N ARG A 92 -21.13 2.90 17.62
CA ARG A 92 -22.54 2.86 18.01
C ARG A 92 -22.97 1.40 18.12
N ASP A 93 -23.65 1.07 19.20
CA ASP A 93 -24.12 -0.29 19.48
C ASP A 93 -22.99 -1.34 19.42
N GLY A 94 -21.82 -0.98 19.93
CA GLY A 94 -20.62 -1.84 19.95
C GLY A 94 -19.84 -1.91 18.63
N ALA A 95 -20.36 -1.40 17.52
CA ALA A 95 -19.73 -1.48 16.19
C ALA A 95 -19.29 -0.12 15.65
N LEU A 96 -18.22 -0.09 14.86
CA LEU A 96 -17.85 1.09 14.07
C LEU A 96 -18.79 1.24 12.88
N ARG A 97 -19.35 2.44 12.73
CA ARG A 97 -20.20 2.81 11.60
C ARG A 97 -19.72 4.12 11.02
N VAL A 98 -19.78 4.28 9.70
CA VAL A 98 -19.43 5.55 9.06
C VAL A 98 -20.19 6.68 9.74
N LEU A 99 -19.45 7.70 10.17
CA LEU A 99 -20.01 8.84 10.86
C LEU A 99 -20.85 9.65 9.87
N ARG A 100 -22.17 9.58 10.05
CA ARG A 100 -23.16 10.35 9.32
C ARG A 100 -23.95 11.23 10.28
N GLY A 101 -24.12 12.49 9.89
CA GLY A 101 -24.88 13.46 10.68
C GLY A 101 -24.19 13.83 12.01
N PRO A 102 -24.90 14.58 12.86
CA PRO A 102 -24.35 15.02 14.13
C PRO A 102 -24.31 13.90 15.19
N LEU A 103 -23.39 14.06 16.13
CA LEU A 103 -23.41 13.44 17.44
C LEU A 103 -24.52 14.08 18.30
N THR A 104 -25.24 13.25 19.03
CA THR A 104 -26.33 13.65 19.92
C THR A 104 -25.81 14.17 21.27
N ALA A 105 -26.63 14.93 22.01
CA ALA A 105 -26.33 15.33 23.38
C ALA A 105 -26.01 14.13 24.30
N ARG A 106 -26.68 12.99 24.09
CA ARG A 106 -26.44 11.76 24.86
C ARG A 106 -25.05 11.19 24.59
N GLU A 107 -24.65 11.11 23.32
CA GLU A 107 -23.31 10.68 22.92
C GLU A 107 -22.24 11.62 23.48
N LEU A 108 -22.43 12.93 23.38
CA LEU A 108 -21.48 13.92 23.91
C LEU A 108 -21.32 13.81 25.44
N ARG A 109 -22.40 13.58 26.20
CA ARG A 109 -22.32 13.38 27.66
C ARG A 109 -21.65 12.06 28.06
N ALA A 110 -21.82 11.01 27.25
CA ALA A 110 -21.18 9.72 27.50
C ALA A 110 -19.70 9.70 27.07
N GLY A 111 -19.29 10.62 26.20
CA GLY A 111 -18.05 10.53 25.44
C GLY A 111 -18.23 9.67 24.19
N VAL A 112 -17.39 9.92 23.19
CA VAL A 112 -17.53 9.30 21.86
C VAL A 112 -16.21 8.67 21.44
N ALA A 113 -16.28 7.38 21.09
CA ALA A 113 -15.19 6.69 20.42
C ALA A 113 -15.36 6.82 18.91
N LEU A 114 -14.33 7.35 18.26
CA LEU A 114 -14.23 7.55 16.83
C LEU A 114 -13.03 6.75 16.30
N ALA A 115 -13.03 6.50 15.00
CA ALA A 115 -11.89 5.88 14.32
C ALA A 115 -11.68 6.58 12.96
N LEU A 116 -10.44 6.90 12.64
CA LEU A 116 -10.03 7.52 11.38
C LEU A 116 -9.35 6.46 10.51
N GLU A 117 -9.90 6.25 9.34
CA GLU A 117 -9.33 5.37 8.32
C GLU A 117 -8.62 6.20 7.25
N GLY A 118 -7.35 5.90 6.98
CA GLY A 118 -6.64 6.43 5.82
C GLY A 118 -7.02 5.64 4.56
N ARG A 119 -7.39 6.33 3.49
CA ARG A 119 -7.89 5.68 2.27
C ARG A 119 -6.85 5.46 1.19
N ASP A 120 -5.69 6.10 1.32
CA ASP A 120 -4.61 6.01 0.36
C ASP A 120 -3.29 6.48 0.98
N ILE A 121 -2.18 6.17 0.32
CA ILE A 121 -0.87 6.72 0.65
C ILE A 121 -0.65 8.09 0.00
N VAL A 122 0.43 8.79 0.39
CA VAL A 122 0.85 10.00 -0.33
C VAL A 122 1.46 9.61 -1.68
N ARG A 123 0.72 9.83 -2.77
CA ARG A 123 1.17 9.59 -4.15
C ARG A 123 1.80 10.82 -4.80
N ASP A 124 1.24 11.99 -4.51
CA ASP A 124 1.70 13.29 -5.00
C ASP A 124 1.52 14.32 -3.88
N PRO A 125 2.62 14.76 -3.21
CA PRO A 125 2.54 15.71 -2.11
C PRO A 125 1.99 17.07 -2.51
N ARG A 126 1.94 17.39 -3.81
CA ARG A 126 1.30 18.62 -4.32
C ARG A 126 -0.22 18.53 -4.33
N ARG A 127 -0.78 17.32 -4.41
CA ARG A 127 -2.24 17.07 -4.34
C ARG A 127 -2.69 16.86 -2.91
N TRP A 128 -1.92 16.10 -2.14
CA TRP A 128 -2.15 15.87 -0.73
C TRP A 128 -0.83 15.55 -0.06
N ASP A 129 -0.47 16.33 0.94
CA ASP A 129 0.80 16.20 1.63
C ASP A 129 0.81 15.07 2.67
N GLY A 130 -0.32 14.40 2.91
CA GLY A 130 -0.49 13.37 3.93
C GLY A 130 -1.13 13.87 5.23
N GLU A 131 -1.46 15.17 5.36
CA GLU A 131 -2.10 15.71 6.56
C GLU A 131 -3.63 15.56 6.50
N VAL A 132 -4.24 15.19 7.64
CA VAL A 132 -5.68 15.20 7.87
C VAL A 132 -5.99 16.02 9.11
N THR A 133 -6.89 16.99 8.97
CA THR A 133 -7.45 17.77 10.08
C THR A 133 -8.86 17.30 10.36
N VAL A 134 -9.08 16.81 11.59
CA VAL A 134 -10.41 16.46 12.10
C VAL A 134 -10.85 17.56 13.05
N THR A 135 -12.01 18.17 12.78
CA THR A 135 -12.59 19.24 13.60
C THR A 135 -13.87 18.75 14.25
N LEU A 136 -13.97 18.93 15.57
CA LEU A 136 -15.23 18.82 16.31
C LEU A 136 -15.77 20.23 16.52
N THR A 137 -17.06 20.42 16.24
CA THR A 137 -17.82 21.62 16.61
C THR A 137 -19.03 21.19 17.43
N VAL A 138 -19.12 21.67 18.67
CA VAL A 138 -20.26 21.41 19.56
C VAL A 138 -21.13 22.67 19.62
N THR A 139 -22.42 22.53 19.32
CA THR A 139 -23.41 23.59 19.49
C THR A 139 -24.31 23.27 20.67
N ASP A 140 -24.38 24.16 21.66
CA ASP A 140 -25.29 24.07 22.81
C ASP A 140 -25.89 25.46 23.13
N ARG A 141 -27.21 25.51 23.32
CA ARG A 141 -27.97 26.76 23.60
C ARG A 141 -27.62 27.92 22.66
N GLY A 142 -27.49 27.64 21.36
CA GLY A 142 -27.18 28.63 20.33
C GLY A 142 -25.71 29.09 20.28
N ARG A 143 -24.82 28.55 21.11
CA ARG A 143 -23.38 28.83 21.09
C ARG A 143 -22.61 27.65 20.54
N SER A 144 -21.58 27.90 19.75
CA SER A 144 -20.71 26.87 19.18
C SER A 144 -19.28 27.01 19.69
N THR A 145 -18.67 25.89 20.03
CA THR A 145 -17.24 25.77 20.37
C THR A 145 -16.60 24.70 19.52
N SER A 146 -15.34 24.87 19.13
CA SER A 146 -14.65 23.91 18.27
C SER A 146 -13.26 23.57 18.77
N ASP A 147 -12.84 22.35 18.48
CA ASP A 147 -11.47 21.88 18.68
C ASP A 147 -11.04 21.04 17.45
N ARG A 148 -9.73 20.92 17.23
CA ARG A 148 -9.19 20.20 16.08
C ARG A 148 -7.94 19.41 16.41
N VAL A 149 -7.82 18.26 15.79
CA VAL A 149 -6.59 17.45 15.80
C VAL A 149 -6.04 17.32 14.38
N ARG A 150 -4.72 17.29 14.26
CA ARG A 150 -4.00 17.06 13.01
C ARG A 150 -3.26 15.74 13.09
N LEU A 151 -3.45 14.92 12.08
CA LEU A 151 -2.77 13.64 11.94
C LEU A 151 -2.01 13.60 10.61
N LYS A 152 -0.96 12.79 10.53
CA LYS A 152 -0.23 12.51 9.29
C LYS A 152 -0.37 11.04 8.91
N VAL A 153 -0.64 10.74 7.66
CA VAL A 153 -0.57 9.35 7.20
C VAL A 153 0.87 8.86 7.33
N ALA A 154 1.05 7.63 7.81
CA ALA A 154 2.35 7.01 7.90
C ALA A 154 2.96 6.91 6.50
N PRO A 155 4.21 7.38 6.30
CA PRO A 155 4.87 7.23 5.01
C PRO A 155 5.16 5.75 4.76
N VAL A 156 5.16 5.36 3.49
CA VAL A 156 5.70 4.07 3.09
C VAL A 156 7.22 4.21 2.99
N LEU A 157 7.93 3.47 3.83
CA LEU A 157 9.38 3.43 3.85
C LEU A 157 9.86 2.16 3.15
N PHE A 158 10.77 2.31 2.20
CA PHE A 158 11.42 1.17 1.56
C PHE A 158 12.39 0.47 2.51
N GLN A 159 12.64 -0.79 2.22
CA GLN A 159 13.58 -1.62 2.95
C GLN A 159 15.00 -1.43 2.40
N HIS A 160 16.00 -1.53 3.26
CA HIS A 160 17.41 -1.54 2.87
C HIS A 160 18.04 -2.88 3.25
N ASP A 161 19.10 -3.28 2.56
CA ASP A 161 19.69 -4.62 2.70
C ASP A 161 20.26 -4.96 4.09
N LEU A 162 20.54 -3.95 4.93
CA LEU A 162 20.93 -4.17 6.33
C LEU A 162 19.75 -4.47 7.27
N GLN A 163 18.50 -4.37 6.81
CA GLN A 163 17.34 -4.79 7.59
C GLN A 163 17.26 -6.31 7.64
N ARG A 164 16.76 -6.84 8.75
CA ARG A 164 16.54 -8.28 8.87
C ARG A 164 15.46 -8.73 7.89
N ALA A 165 15.77 -9.69 7.04
CA ALA A 165 14.78 -10.33 6.19
C ALA A 165 13.73 -11.07 7.04
N GLU A 166 12.45 -10.85 6.74
CA GLU A 166 11.33 -11.54 7.41
C GLU A 166 10.62 -12.53 6.48
N ARG A 167 10.59 -12.23 5.18
CA ARG A 167 9.94 -13.00 4.13
C ARG A 167 10.78 -12.90 2.87
N ILE A 168 10.84 -13.99 2.12
CA ILE A 168 11.53 -14.06 0.84
C ILE A 168 10.51 -14.54 -0.20
N PHE A 169 10.51 -13.92 -1.36
CA PHE A 169 9.79 -14.47 -2.50
C PHE A 169 10.65 -14.51 -3.75
N ALA A 170 10.42 -15.54 -4.56
CA ALA A 170 11.13 -15.75 -5.81
C ALA A 170 10.21 -16.39 -6.84
N ALA A 171 10.62 -16.40 -8.11
CA ALA A 171 9.85 -17.06 -9.13
C ALA A 171 9.94 -18.58 -9.04
N ARG A 172 8.85 -19.24 -9.42
CA ARG A 172 8.84 -20.61 -9.92
C ARG A 172 8.44 -20.60 -11.40
N PRO A 173 9.24 -21.14 -12.31
CA PRO A 173 8.80 -21.40 -13.67
C PRO A 173 7.51 -22.24 -13.64
N GLY A 174 6.45 -21.75 -14.26
CA GLY A 174 5.18 -22.47 -14.36
C GLY A 174 5.18 -23.53 -15.48
N PRO A 175 4.12 -24.34 -15.60
CA PRO A 175 3.90 -25.16 -16.79
C PRO A 175 3.51 -24.27 -18.00
N GLY A 176 3.67 -24.79 -19.22
CA GLY A 176 3.11 -24.16 -20.43
C GLY A 176 4.14 -23.94 -21.55
N ARG A 177 3.72 -23.20 -22.59
CA ARG A 177 4.57 -22.88 -23.74
C ARG A 177 4.84 -21.39 -23.91
N GLY A 178 4.07 -20.54 -23.23
CA GLY A 178 4.14 -19.09 -23.38
C GLY A 178 5.46 -18.46 -22.94
N VAL A 179 5.66 -17.20 -23.33
CA VAL A 179 6.86 -16.38 -23.09
C VAL A 179 6.50 -15.19 -22.19
N PRO A 180 7.48 -14.52 -21.54
CA PRO A 180 7.19 -13.37 -20.69
C PRO A 180 6.33 -12.33 -21.43
N PRO A 181 5.36 -11.70 -20.75
CA PRO A 181 4.42 -10.82 -21.40
C PRO A 181 5.09 -9.43 -21.58
N GLY A 182 5.08 -8.90 -22.80
CA GLY A 182 5.57 -7.55 -23.09
C GLY A 182 6.90 -7.50 -23.87
N PRO A 183 7.39 -6.30 -24.22
CA PRO A 183 8.51 -6.15 -25.17
C PRO A 183 9.90 -6.50 -24.60
N TRP A 184 9.99 -6.77 -23.30
CA TRP A 184 11.18 -7.30 -22.62
C TRP A 184 11.25 -8.83 -22.64
N SER A 185 10.37 -9.49 -23.41
CA SER A 185 10.42 -10.93 -23.60
C SER A 185 11.78 -11.33 -24.15
N VAL A 186 12.50 -12.17 -23.40
CA VAL A 186 13.79 -12.78 -23.76
C VAL A 186 13.69 -13.80 -24.91
N GLY A 187 12.63 -13.72 -25.72
CA GLY A 187 12.35 -14.56 -26.87
C GLY A 187 11.94 -16.00 -26.55
N ASP A 188 11.47 -16.72 -27.57
CA ASP A 188 11.06 -18.12 -27.46
C ASP A 188 12.20 -19.09 -27.11
N ALA A 189 13.45 -18.67 -27.28
CA ALA A 189 14.63 -19.47 -26.96
C ALA A 189 14.93 -19.55 -25.46
N TYR A 190 14.58 -18.51 -24.69
CA TYR A 190 14.88 -18.50 -23.26
C TYR A 190 14.01 -19.50 -22.49
N ARG A 191 14.64 -20.35 -21.69
CA ARG A 191 13.99 -21.27 -20.76
C ARG A 191 14.72 -21.15 -19.41
N PRO A 192 14.04 -20.85 -18.30
CA PRO A 192 14.66 -20.93 -16.98
C PRO A 192 15.21 -22.34 -16.75
N ARG A 193 16.53 -22.45 -16.56
CA ARG A 193 17.22 -23.70 -16.22
C ARG A 193 17.53 -23.70 -14.72
N GLU A 194 17.87 -24.86 -14.18
CA GLU A 194 18.41 -24.99 -12.81
C GLU A 194 17.52 -24.44 -11.69
N TRP A 195 16.21 -24.32 -11.92
CA TRP A 195 15.30 -23.80 -10.90
C TRP A 195 15.31 -24.64 -9.61
N ARG A 196 15.41 -25.97 -9.72
CA ARG A 196 15.48 -26.85 -8.54
C ARG A 196 16.73 -26.58 -7.68
N PRO A 197 17.96 -26.56 -8.25
CA PRO A 197 19.15 -26.08 -7.53
C PRO A 197 18.98 -24.70 -6.90
N PHE A 198 18.47 -23.71 -7.65
CA PHE A 198 18.23 -22.35 -7.14
C PHE A 198 17.24 -22.32 -5.97
N ALA A 199 16.08 -22.95 -6.11
CA ALA A 199 15.06 -22.96 -5.07
C ALA A 199 15.59 -23.65 -3.80
N SER A 200 16.37 -24.71 -3.96
CA SER A 200 16.98 -25.44 -2.84
C SER A 200 18.05 -24.61 -2.14
N SER A 201 18.91 -23.89 -2.88
CA SER A 201 19.93 -23.02 -2.28
C SER A 201 19.30 -21.82 -1.57
N LEU A 202 18.26 -21.21 -2.15
CA LEU A 202 17.54 -20.09 -1.54
C LEU A 202 16.88 -20.50 -0.21
N VAL A 203 16.24 -21.67 -0.15
CA VAL A 203 15.65 -22.18 1.09
C VAL A 203 16.72 -22.46 2.15
N ARG A 204 17.89 -23.00 1.77
CA ARG A 204 19.00 -23.20 2.72
C ARG A 204 19.55 -21.87 3.24
N ALA A 205 19.74 -20.89 2.36
CA ALA A 205 20.20 -19.55 2.75
C ALA A 205 19.20 -18.86 3.70
N ALA A 206 17.89 -18.98 3.42
CA ALA A 206 16.84 -18.51 4.31
C ALA A 206 16.93 -19.18 5.69
N GLY A 207 17.12 -20.50 5.73
CA GLY A 207 17.35 -21.26 6.96
C GLY A 207 18.54 -20.75 7.77
N ALA A 208 19.67 -20.50 7.10
CA ALA A 208 20.86 -19.93 7.73
C ALA A 208 20.64 -18.50 8.28
N ALA A 209 19.70 -17.74 7.69
CA ALA A 209 19.27 -16.43 8.19
C ALA A 209 18.20 -16.49 9.30
N GLY A 210 17.86 -17.69 9.80
CA GLY A 210 16.86 -17.89 10.84
C GLY A 210 15.41 -17.80 10.36
N LEU A 211 15.18 -17.95 9.04
CA LEU A 211 13.84 -18.05 8.45
C LEU A 211 13.44 -19.51 8.25
N SER A 212 12.14 -19.78 8.25
CA SER A 212 11.62 -21.12 8.00
C SER A 212 11.14 -21.27 6.56
N ARG A 213 10.87 -22.50 6.12
CA ARG A 213 10.37 -22.77 4.76
C ARG A 213 9.08 -22.02 4.41
N ARG A 214 8.24 -21.71 5.42
CA ARG A 214 6.97 -20.96 5.25
C ARG A 214 7.18 -19.47 4.98
N ASP A 215 8.37 -18.97 5.24
CA ASP A 215 8.76 -17.58 4.99
C ASP A 215 9.33 -17.40 3.58
N VAL A 216 9.51 -18.51 2.83
CA VAL A 216 9.95 -18.51 1.42
C VAL A 216 8.78 -18.88 0.51
N THR A 217 8.30 -17.91 -0.27
CA THR A 217 7.22 -18.10 -1.24
C THR A 217 7.78 -18.18 -2.65
N PHE A 218 7.38 -19.21 -3.41
CA PHE A 218 7.70 -19.30 -4.83
C PHE A 218 6.44 -19.06 -5.67
N THR A 219 6.42 -17.98 -6.45
CA THR A 219 5.24 -17.61 -7.26
C THR A 219 5.42 -17.99 -8.72
N ALA A 220 4.41 -18.64 -9.28
CA ALA A 220 4.39 -19.08 -10.67
C ALA A 220 3.48 -18.19 -11.53
N GLY A 221 3.93 -17.94 -12.76
CA GLY A 221 3.10 -17.34 -13.80
C GLY A 221 2.06 -18.31 -14.34
N THR A 222 1.30 -17.87 -15.34
CA THR A 222 0.33 -18.72 -16.06
C THR A 222 0.98 -19.45 -17.22
N GLU A 223 0.23 -20.35 -17.88
CA GLU A 223 0.71 -21.05 -19.08
C GLU A 223 1.13 -20.12 -20.24
N GLN A 224 0.60 -18.89 -20.26
CA GLN A 224 0.89 -17.88 -21.28
C GLN A 224 2.22 -17.15 -21.06
N TRP A 225 2.75 -17.12 -19.85
CA TRP A 225 3.97 -16.36 -19.54
C TRP A 225 4.79 -16.96 -18.38
N TRP A 226 4.73 -18.27 -18.22
CA TRP A 226 5.36 -19.02 -17.15
C TRP A 226 6.88 -18.83 -16.99
N ARG A 227 7.55 -18.36 -18.05
CA ARG A 227 9.00 -18.09 -18.08
C ARG A 227 9.39 -16.75 -17.45
N ASP A 228 8.42 -15.91 -17.08
CA ASP A 228 8.69 -14.65 -16.43
C ASP A 228 9.07 -14.86 -14.96
N ILE A 229 10.38 -14.78 -14.71
CA ILE A 229 10.99 -15.08 -13.42
C ILE A 229 11.51 -13.85 -12.66
N TRP A 230 11.39 -12.65 -13.22
CA TRP A 230 12.03 -11.43 -12.71
C TRP A 230 11.22 -10.78 -11.57
N ARG A 231 11.10 -11.45 -10.43
CA ARG A 231 10.27 -10.96 -9.32
C ARG A 231 10.78 -9.65 -8.70
N GLN A 232 12.09 -9.40 -8.74
CA GLN A 232 12.68 -8.14 -8.28
C GLN A 232 12.21 -6.94 -9.11
N ASP A 233 11.91 -7.15 -10.40
CA ASP A 233 11.52 -6.08 -11.32
C ASP A 233 10.03 -5.72 -11.25
N MET A 234 9.25 -6.47 -10.47
CA MET A 234 7.78 -6.34 -10.41
C MET A 234 7.28 -5.57 -9.19
N VAL A 235 8.10 -5.45 -8.14
CA VAL A 235 7.68 -4.94 -6.85
C VAL A 235 8.86 -4.36 -6.06
N GLU A 236 8.60 -3.24 -5.39
CA GLU A 236 9.44 -2.72 -4.31
C GLU A 236 8.70 -2.89 -2.98
N PRO A 237 9.20 -3.72 -2.04
CA PRO A 237 8.59 -3.87 -0.72
C PRO A 237 8.85 -2.65 0.17
N GLY A 238 7.79 -2.15 0.81
CA GLY A 238 7.88 -1.12 1.84
C GLY A 238 7.07 -1.45 3.08
N VAL A 239 7.19 -0.59 4.09
CA VAL A 239 6.46 -0.67 5.35
C VAL A 239 5.89 0.70 5.72
N ALA A 240 4.63 0.72 6.16
CA ALA A 240 4.02 1.84 6.88
C ALA A 240 3.77 1.38 8.32
N SER A 241 4.00 2.25 9.30
CA SER A 241 3.81 1.88 10.70
C SER A 241 3.34 3.04 11.57
N VAL A 242 2.64 2.68 12.64
CA VAL A 242 2.13 3.60 13.66
C VAL A 242 2.40 3.06 15.07
N PRO A 243 2.51 3.93 16.08
CA PRO A 243 2.55 3.49 17.47
C PRO A 243 1.28 2.71 17.85
N ALA A 244 1.45 1.62 18.59
CA ALA A 244 0.38 0.80 19.14
C ALA A 244 0.46 0.73 20.68
N PRO A 245 -0.63 0.35 21.37
CA PRO A 245 -0.66 0.28 22.83
C PRO A 245 0.47 -0.58 23.41
N GLY A 246 1.01 -0.16 24.56
CA GLY A 246 2.08 -0.85 25.27
C GLY A 246 3.47 -0.67 24.67
N GLY A 247 3.70 0.40 23.90
CA GLY A 247 4.98 0.67 23.25
C GLY A 247 5.26 -0.22 22.03
N ARG A 248 4.24 -0.92 21.54
CA ARG A 248 4.33 -1.75 20.34
C ARG A 248 4.24 -0.88 19.09
N VAL A 249 4.53 -1.49 17.95
CA VAL A 249 4.34 -0.90 16.62
C VAL A 249 3.29 -1.73 15.90
N HIS A 250 2.29 -1.07 15.33
CA HIS A 250 1.39 -1.68 14.35
C HIS A 250 1.90 -1.31 12.97
N GLY A 251 2.03 -2.29 12.08
CA GLY A 251 2.72 -2.09 10.80
C GLY A 251 2.07 -2.89 9.68
N MET A 252 2.04 -2.26 8.51
CA MET A 252 1.51 -2.83 7.28
C MET A 252 2.62 -2.90 6.25
N ARG A 253 2.77 -4.06 5.60
CA ARG A 253 3.64 -4.18 4.42
C ARG A 253 2.92 -3.60 3.23
N VAL A 254 3.59 -2.74 2.47
CA VAL A 254 3.04 -2.13 1.27
C VAL A 254 3.91 -2.53 0.10
N LEU A 255 3.35 -3.31 -0.82
CA LEU A 255 4.04 -3.76 -2.02
C LEU A 255 3.78 -2.75 -3.14
N LEU A 256 4.79 -1.98 -3.52
CA LEU A 256 4.68 -1.04 -4.63
C LEU A 256 4.87 -1.78 -5.94
N ARG A 257 3.79 -1.90 -6.71
CA ARG A 257 3.79 -2.54 -8.03
C ARG A 257 4.58 -1.70 -9.03
N ALA A 258 5.50 -2.34 -9.76
CA ALA A 258 6.27 -1.69 -10.81
C ALA A 258 5.36 -1.03 -11.87
N PRO A 259 5.55 0.26 -12.21
CA PRO A 259 4.72 0.99 -13.16
C PRO A 259 5.13 0.76 -14.62
N VAL A 260 5.32 -0.50 -15.00
CA VAL A 260 5.79 -0.87 -16.34
C VAL A 260 4.60 -0.87 -17.30
N LEU A 261 4.35 0.29 -17.89
CA LEU A 261 3.34 0.49 -18.93
C LEU A 261 3.91 0.10 -20.30
N TRP A 262 3.13 -0.65 -21.09
CA TRP A 262 3.49 -1.03 -22.44
C TRP A 262 2.24 -1.14 -23.32
N ALA A 263 2.41 -0.91 -24.62
CA ALA A 263 1.37 -1.10 -25.62
C ALA A 263 1.48 -2.51 -26.25
N PRO A 264 0.38 -3.28 -26.36
CA PRO A 264 0.41 -4.60 -26.98
C PRO A 264 0.73 -4.54 -28.48
N PRO A 265 1.64 -5.39 -29.01
CA PRO A 265 1.97 -5.48 -30.43
C PRO A 265 0.77 -5.70 -31.33
N GLU A 266 -0.21 -6.48 -30.87
CA GLU A 266 -1.47 -6.78 -31.56
C GLU A 266 -2.46 -5.60 -31.63
N GLY A 267 -2.09 -4.42 -31.09
CA GLY A 267 -2.95 -3.25 -30.98
C GLY A 267 -3.84 -3.30 -29.73
N GLY A 268 -4.17 -2.13 -29.18
CA GLY A 268 -5.00 -2.00 -27.97
C GLY A 268 -4.58 -0.86 -27.05
N LYS A 269 -5.26 -0.75 -25.91
CA LYS A 269 -4.89 0.21 -24.85
C LYS A 269 -3.64 -0.28 -24.12
N ALA A 270 -2.74 0.63 -23.79
CA ALA A 270 -1.59 0.30 -22.95
C ALA A 270 -2.06 -0.27 -21.60
N THR A 271 -1.34 -1.28 -21.12
CA THR A 271 -1.63 -1.97 -19.85
C THR A 271 -0.34 -2.13 -19.07
N LEU A 272 -0.46 -2.30 -17.75
CA LEU A 272 0.70 -2.58 -16.91
C LEU A 272 1.18 -4.02 -17.12
N SER A 273 2.43 -4.29 -16.75
CA SER A 273 2.98 -5.65 -16.76
C SER A 273 2.05 -6.64 -16.05
N ARG A 274 1.59 -7.66 -16.79
CA ARG A 274 0.62 -8.67 -16.30
C ARG A 274 1.20 -9.50 -15.16
N SER A 275 2.49 -9.79 -15.17
CA SER A 275 3.14 -10.63 -14.16
C SER A 275 3.17 -9.97 -12.77
N ALA A 276 3.17 -8.64 -12.72
CA ALA A 276 3.05 -7.93 -11.46
C ALA A 276 1.65 -8.03 -10.81
N ARG A 277 0.63 -8.58 -11.52
CA ARG A 277 -0.68 -8.92 -10.91
C ARG A 277 -0.60 -10.06 -9.91
N LEU A 278 0.49 -10.84 -9.92
CA LEU A 278 0.76 -11.86 -8.91
C LEU A 278 0.76 -11.30 -7.49
N LEU A 279 1.09 -10.01 -7.32
CA LEU A 279 1.03 -9.32 -6.02
C LEU A 279 -0.36 -9.39 -5.41
N PHE A 280 -1.40 -9.15 -6.22
CA PHE A 280 -2.80 -9.22 -5.78
C PHE A 280 -3.28 -10.66 -5.50
N ARG A 281 -2.71 -11.66 -6.19
CA ARG A 281 -3.08 -13.07 -6.03
C ARG A 281 -2.43 -13.71 -4.80
N ASP A 282 -1.11 -13.51 -4.69
CA ASP A 282 -0.26 -14.32 -3.84
C ASP A 282 0.11 -13.63 -2.52
N PHE A 283 -0.02 -12.29 -2.46
CA PHE A 283 0.47 -11.50 -1.32
C PHE A 283 -0.58 -10.63 -0.66
N ARG A 284 -1.47 -9.97 -1.42
CA ARG A 284 -2.54 -9.15 -0.83
C ARG A 284 -3.34 -9.96 0.18
N GLY A 285 -3.57 -9.36 1.34
CA GLY A 285 -4.27 -9.97 2.45
C GLY A 285 -4.02 -9.21 3.75
N PRO A 286 -4.23 -9.85 4.90
CA PRO A 286 -3.96 -9.26 6.21
C PRO A 286 -2.55 -8.67 6.32
N ASP A 287 -2.46 -7.42 6.76
CA ASP A 287 -1.25 -6.64 6.95
C ASP A 287 -0.39 -6.46 5.67
N VAL A 288 -0.95 -6.70 4.49
CA VAL A 288 -0.25 -6.60 3.19
C VAL A 288 -1.09 -5.89 2.13
N GLY A 289 -0.81 -4.61 1.93
CA GLY A 289 -1.36 -3.80 0.84
C GLY A 289 -0.56 -3.90 -0.46
N VAL A 290 -1.24 -3.71 -1.58
CA VAL A 290 -0.61 -3.63 -2.91
C VAL A 290 -0.98 -2.29 -3.54
N VAL A 291 0.03 -1.43 -3.73
CA VAL A 291 -0.17 -0.08 -4.26
C VAL A 291 0.36 -0.01 -5.69
N GLN A 292 -0.42 0.61 -6.56
CA GLN A 292 -0.08 0.83 -7.96
C GLN A 292 -0.20 2.32 -8.29
N GLN A 293 0.86 2.91 -8.85
CA GLN A 293 0.86 4.29 -9.32
C GLN A 293 1.55 4.35 -10.69
N PHE A 294 0.89 4.92 -11.69
CA PHE A 294 1.49 5.19 -13.00
C PHE A 294 0.93 6.49 -13.57
N THR A 295 1.51 6.99 -14.66
CA THR A 295 1.04 8.19 -15.36
C THR A 295 0.34 7.76 -16.65
N PRO A 296 -1.01 7.77 -16.73
CA PRO A 296 -1.73 7.51 -17.97
C PRO A 296 -1.34 8.52 -19.05
N GLY A 297 -1.33 8.11 -20.34
CA GLY A 297 -1.02 9.03 -21.44
C GLY A 297 0.47 9.37 -21.60
N ARG A 298 1.34 8.74 -20.81
CA ARG A 298 2.81 8.77 -20.97
C ARG A 298 3.34 7.39 -21.37
N GLU A 299 2.66 6.76 -22.33
CA GLU A 299 3.12 5.53 -22.93
C GLU A 299 4.49 5.77 -23.59
N PRO A 300 5.54 5.02 -23.23
CA PRO A 300 6.78 5.09 -23.99
C PRO A 300 6.53 4.54 -25.40
N GLY A 301 7.31 4.99 -26.40
CA GLY A 301 7.34 4.38 -27.74
C GLY A 301 7.97 2.97 -27.76
N GLY A 302 7.75 2.20 -26.69
CA GLY A 302 8.46 0.98 -26.32
C GLY A 302 8.28 0.70 -24.83
N VAL A 303 9.29 0.11 -24.19
CA VAL A 303 9.30 -0.14 -22.74
C VAL A 303 10.25 0.83 -22.09
N ASP A 304 9.78 1.51 -21.06
CA ASP A 304 10.69 2.24 -20.19
C ASP A 304 11.29 1.30 -19.14
N LEU A 305 12.51 0.83 -19.42
CA LEU A 305 13.27 -0.07 -18.55
C LEU A 305 13.56 0.56 -17.17
N GLN A 306 13.43 1.89 -17.01
CA GLN A 306 13.67 2.56 -15.73
C GLN A 306 12.55 2.32 -14.71
N ASN A 307 11.38 1.89 -15.18
CA ASN A 307 10.19 1.63 -14.34
C ASN A 307 10.18 0.23 -13.72
N PHE A 308 11.15 -0.63 -14.03
CA PHE A 308 11.33 -1.86 -13.28
C PHE A 308 11.88 -1.55 -11.90
N THR A 309 11.32 -2.18 -10.87
CA THR A 309 11.75 -1.98 -9.48
C THR A 309 13.14 -2.54 -9.21
N GLY A 310 13.72 -3.30 -10.16
CA GLY A 310 15.15 -3.58 -10.26
C GLY A 310 16.08 -2.36 -10.11
N ASN A 311 15.51 -1.20 -10.41
CA ASN A 311 16.16 0.08 -10.50
C ASN A 311 15.89 1.00 -9.27
N PHE A 312 15.17 0.47 -8.28
CA PHE A 312 14.72 1.15 -7.07
C PHE A 312 15.46 0.50 -5.92
N GLU A 313 16.14 1.29 -5.10
CA GLU A 313 16.94 0.79 -3.99
C GLU A 313 16.88 1.76 -2.82
N SER A 314 17.17 1.28 -1.62
CA SER A 314 17.31 2.14 -0.44
C SER A 314 18.64 1.93 0.24
N VAL A 315 19.26 3.04 0.65
CA VAL A 315 20.52 3.01 1.37
C VAL A 315 20.25 3.07 2.87
N PRO A 316 20.99 2.28 3.67
CA PRO A 316 20.86 2.31 5.13
C PRO A 316 21.23 3.70 5.68
N PRO A 317 20.83 4.04 6.92
CA PRO A 317 21.30 5.22 7.60
C PRO A 317 22.83 5.37 7.58
N TYR A 318 23.31 6.55 7.23
CA TYR A 318 24.74 6.90 7.24
C TYR A 318 24.96 8.31 7.78
N GLU A 319 26.22 8.70 7.98
CA GLU A 319 26.54 10.03 8.50
C GLU A 319 25.98 11.15 7.61
N GLY A 320 25.29 12.11 8.22
CA GLY A 320 24.54 13.15 7.49
C GLY A 320 23.12 12.75 7.06
N HIS A 321 22.79 11.46 7.03
CA HIS A 321 21.51 10.91 6.57
C HIS A 321 21.00 9.83 7.54
N ARG A 322 20.60 10.26 8.75
CA ARG A 322 20.26 9.37 9.88
C ARG A 322 19.01 8.51 9.67
N THR A 323 18.19 8.81 8.67
CA THR A 323 17.02 8.03 8.29
C THR A 323 17.26 7.15 7.06
N GLY A 324 18.49 7.12 6.54
CA GLY A 324 18.80 6.51 5.25
C GLY A 324 18.37 7.41 4.09
N GLY A 325 18.34 6.82 2.90
CA GLY A 325 17.96 7.50 1.66
C GLY A 325 17.43 6.51 0.63
N TRP A 326 16.93 7.04 -0.48
CA TRP A 326 16.41 6.23 -1.59
C TRP A 326 17.19 6.54 -2.85
N CYS A 327 17.44 5.52 -3.65
CA CYS A 327 18.18 5.62 -4.90
C CYS A 327 17.30 5.15 -6.05
N THR A 328 17.31 5.92 -7.13
CA THR A 328 16.82 5.46 -8.43
C THR A 328 17.94 5.59 -9.43
N ALA A 329 18.10 4.60 -10.32
CA ALA A 329 19.01 4.82 -11.44
C ALA A 329 18.33 5.62 -12.54
N ARG A 330 19.01 6.68 -12.98
CA ARG A 330 18.59 7.48 -14.13
C ARG A 330 19.45 7.12 -15.33
N LEU A 331 18.80 6.80 -16.43
CA LEU A 331 19.46 6.76 -17.73
C LEU A 331 19.43 8.18 -18.32
N ARG A 332 20.61 8.74 -18.63
CA ARG A 332 20.75 9.86 -19.55
C ARG A 332 21.31 9.29 -20.85
N THR A 333 20.67 9.59 -21.97
CA THR A 333 21.15 9.19 -23.30
C THR A 333 22.63 9.58 -23.48
N GLY A 334 23.46 8.62 -23.91
CA GLY A 334 24.89 8.82 -24.15
C GLY A 334 25.79 8.87 -22.91
N ARG A 335 25.31 8.50 -21.70
CA ARG A 335 26.15 8.42 -20.49
C ARG A 335 25.92 7.12 -19.70
N PRO A 336 26.90 6.66 -18.90
CA PRO A 336 26.72 5.53 -17.99
C PRO A 336 25.56 5.78 -17.02
N ILE A 337 24.88 4.69 -16.61
CA ILE A 337 23.83 4.72 -15.58
C ILE A 337 24.40 5.39 -14.32
N ARG A 338 23.75 6.47 -13.86
CA ARG A 338 24.06 7.08 -12.57
C ARG A 338 22.90 6.81 -11.62
N ARG A 339 23.19 6.16 -10.49
CA ARG A 339 22.27 6.10 -9.35
C ARG A 339 22.30 7.45 -8.64
N SER A 340 21.13 8.08 -8.51
CA SER A 340 20.98 9.29 -7.71
C SER A 340 20.33 8.88 -6.40
N CYS A 341 21.04 9.06 -5.30
CA CYS A 341 20.55 8.80 -3.96
C CYS A 341 20.22 10.14 -3.29
N GLY A 342 19.04 10.22 -2.66
CA GLY A 342 18.53 11.42 -1.99
C GLY A 342 18.10 11.14 -0.56
#